data_AF-A0A8T7HTR9-F1
#
_entry.id   AF-A0A8T7HTR9-F1
#
_cell.length_a   1.000
_cell.length_b   1.000
_cell.length_c   1.000
_cell.angle_alpha   90.00
_cell.angle_beta   90.00
_cell.angle_gamma   90.00
#
_symmetry.space_group_name_H-M   'P 1'
#
loop_
_entity.id
_entity.type
_entity.pdbx_description
1 polymer ?
#
loop_
_entity_poly.entity_id
_entity_poly.type
_entity_poly.pdbx_seq_one_letter_code
_entity_poly.pdbx_strand_id
1 'polypeptide(L)'
;MRLAYLITVLLILQSAIALAPEDAKIEYFVNDYAGLLTYDEISYIEPLLKEIYDSGNAEFAIVIVDTLEGHDIQGYSQIVADGNIGDPEKDNGLVLLISKEDRSYFFAVGRGLEPSLPDSVVGRVGRQYLVPNFKEGKYSQGIYCRQDLRISKKPRSYLLFHRWSRRHAFSRRLRRIRRSSASQR
;
A
#
# COMPACT_ATOMS: atom_id res chain seq x y z
N MET A 1 28.18 46.11 -17.40
CA MET A 1 27.24 45.46 -18.34
C MET A 1 27.39 43.94 -18.41
N ARG A 2 28.60 43.36 -18.48
CA ARG A 2 28.80 41.90 -18.50
C ARG A 2 28.34 41.17 -17.22
N LEU A 3 28.48 41.82 -16.06
CA LEU A 3 28.09 41.23 -14.77
C LEU A 3 26.56 41.16 -14.59
N ALA A 4 25.82 42.14 -15.08
CA ALA A 4 24.36 42.12 -15.06
C ALA A 4 23.82 40.97 -15.92
N TYR A 5 24.41 40.74 -17.09
CA TYR A 5 24.02 39.67 -18.02
C TYR A 5 24.23 38.26 -17.42
N LEU A 6 25.31 38.06 -16.64
CA LEU A 6 25.58 36.78 -15.97
C LEU A 6 24.58 36.49 -14.85
N ILE A 7 24.13 37.52 -14.11
CA ILE A 7 23.12 37.38 -13.06
C ILE A 7 21.75 37.07 -13.66
N THR A 8 21.37 37.69 -14.80
CA THR A 8 20.12 37.37 -15.49
C THR A 8 20.12 35.95 -16.05
N VAL A 9 21.23 35.48 -16.63
CA VAL A 9 21.34 34.10 -17.15
C VAL A 9 21.29 33.06 -16.01
N LEU A 10 21.87 33.36 -14.85
CA LEU A 10 21.84 32.48 -13.68
C LEU A 10 20.44 32.39 -13.04
N LEU A 11 19.66 33.48 -13.05
CA LEU A 11 18.27 33.51 -12.59
C LEU A 11 17.32 32.75 -13.52
N ILE A 12 17.62 32.69 -14.83
CA ILE A 12 16.82 31.92 -15.81
C ILE A 12 17.10 30.41 -15.71
N LEU A 13 18.26 30.00 -15.16
CA LEU A 13 18.59 28.57 -14.99
C LEU A 13 18.00 27.91 -13.73
N GLN A 14 17.40 28.67 -12.80
CA GLN A 14 16.87 28.11 -11.55
C GLN A 14 15.40 27.67 -11.61
N SER A 15 14.72 27.77 -12.75
CA SER A 15 13.44 27.06 -12.91
C SER A 15 13.72 25.57 -13.10
N ALA A 16 14.09 24.89 -12.00
CA ALA A 16 13.75 23.48 -11.87
C ALA A 16 12.23 23.44 -11.97
N ILE A 17 11.74 22.91 -13.08
CA ILE A 17 10.32 22.61 -13.24
C ILE A 17 10.07 21.48 -12.25
N ALA A 18 9.77 21.83 -10.99
CA ALA A 18 9.08 20.90 -10.11
C ALA A 18 7.77 20.60 -10.83
N LEU A 19 7.52 19.31 -11.10
CA LEU A 19 6.25 18.92 -11.67
C LEU A 19 5.18 19.35 -10.68
N ALA A 20 4.25 20.21 -11.11
CA ALA A 20 3.18 20.64 -10.25
C ALA A 20 2.39 19.39 -9.80
N PRO A 21 1.95 19.30 -8.54
CA PRO A 21 1.21 18.14 -8.05
C PRO A 21 0.02 17.80 -8.95
N GLU A 22 -0.65 18.81 -9.51
CA GLU A 22 -1.81 18.65 -10.38
C GLU A 22 -1.53 17.87 -11.69
N ASP A 23 -0.26 17.69 -12.07
CA ASP A 23 0.15 16.98 -13.27
C ASP A 23 0.48 15.49 -13.04
N ALA A 24 0.56 15.02 -11.79
CA ALA A 24 0.87 13.63 -11.51
C ALA A 24 -0.29 12.72 -11.95
N LYS A 25 0.02 11.81 -12.87
CA LYS A 25 -0.94 10.86 -13.43
C LYS A 25 -0.51 9.43 -13.14
N ILE A 26 -1.48 8.53 -13.13
CA ILE A 26 -1.21 7.11 -13.06
C ILE A 26 -1.27 6.58 -14.49
N GLU A 27 -0.10 6.43 -15.11
CA GLU A 27 0.05 5.83 -16.44
C GLU A 27 0.59 4.40 -16.36
N TYR A 28 1.33 4.11 -15.30
CA TYR A 28 1.98 2.83 -15.03
C TYR A 28 1.74 2.37 -13.59
N PHE A 29 2.20 1.17 -13.24
CA PHE A 29 2.19 0.71 -11.85
C PHE A 29 3.17 1.51 -10.98
N VAL A 30 4.26 2.02 -11.56
CA VAL A 30 5.20 2.91 -10.87
C VAL A 30 5.34 4.21 -11.66
N ASN A 31 4.97 5.32 -11.04
CA ASN A 31 5.01 6.66 -11.62
C ASN A 31 5.98 7.48 -10.76
N ASP A 32 7.26 7.48 -11.13
CA ASP A 32 8.32 8.17 -10.39
C ASP A 32 8.70 9.48 -11.07
N TYR A 33 8.06 10.57 -10.64
CA TYR A 33 8.33 11.92 -11.12
C TYR A 33 9.51 12.58 -10.39
N ALA A 34 9.95 12.02 -9.26
CA ALA A 34 11.01 12.56 -8.42
C ALA A 34 12.39 11.95 -8.69
N GLY A 35 12.45 10.93 -9.56
CA GLY A 35 13.66 10.18 -9.90
C GLY A 35 14.30 9.46 -8.71
N LEU A 36 13.48 8.95 -7.78
CA LEU A 36 13.95 8.23 -6.60
C LEU A 36 14.32 6.76 -6.85
N LEU A 37 13.81 6.18 -7.94
CA LEU A 37 13.99 4.80 -8.30
C LEU A 37 14.81 4.69 -9.59
N THR A 38 15.76 3.77 -9.59
CA THR A 38 16.51 3.39 -10.77
C THR A 38 15.66 2.48 -11.68
N TYR A 39 16.03 2.40 -12.96
CA TYR A 39 15.40 1.49 -13.91
C TYR A 39 15.38 0.04 -13.42
N ASP A 40 16.49 -0.43 -12.85
CA ASP A 40 16.59 -1.79 -12.31
C ASP A 40 15.59 -2.00 -11.17
N GLU A 41 15.50 -1.05 -10.23
CA GLU A 41 14.53 -1.12 -9.12
C GLU A 41 13.08 -1.16 -9.61
N ILE A 42 12.73 -0.32 -10.58
CA ILE A 42 11.39 -0.32 -11.22
C ILE A 42 11.13 -1.69 -11.86
N SER A 43 12.11 -2.25 -12.57
CA SER A 43 11.99 -3.56 -13.22
C SER A 43 11.77 -4.72 -12.25
N TYR A 44 12.14 -4.57 -10.98
CA TYR A 44 11.85 -5.53 -9.91
C TYR A 44 10.48 -5.30 -9.26
N ILE A 45 9.99 -4.05 -9.23
CA ILE A 45 8.74 -3.69 -8.54
C ILE A 45 7.53 -3.95 -9.45
N GLU A 46 7.58 -3.50 -10.70
CA GLU A 46 6.43 -3.57 -11.62
C GLU A 46 5.88 -4.99 -11.82
N PRO A 47 6.70 -6.05 -12.00
CA PRO A 47 6.17 -7.41 -12.14
C PRO A 47 5.38 -7.87 -10.92
N LEU A 48 5.72 -7.39 -9.73
CA LEU A 48 5.02 -7.73 -8.49
C LEU A 48 3.66 -7.03 -8.42
N LEU A 49 3.60 -5.76 -8.81
CA LEU A 49 2.35 -5.00 -8.88
C LEU A 49 1.43 -5.58 -9.97
N LYS A 50 2.02 -5.97 -11.11
CA LYS A 50 1.32 -6.70 -12.16
C LYS A 50 0.74 -8.03 -11.69
N GLU A 51 1.45 -8.81 -10.88
CA GLU A 51 0.90 -10.06 -10.33
C GLU A 51 -0.34 -9.81 -9.44
N ILE A 52 -0.33 -8.72 -8.67
CA ILE A 52 -1.48 -8.31 -7.85
C ILE A 52 -2.66 -7.95 -8.75
N TYR A 53 -2.41 -7.17 -9.81
CA TYR A 53 -3.42 -6.81 -10.80
C TYR A 53 -3.99 -8.03 -11.54
N ASP A 54 -3.13 -8.89 -12.09
CA ASP A 54 -3.53 -10.09 -12.84
C ASP A 54 -4.30 -11.10 -11.98
N SER A 55 -4.09 -11.07 -10.66
CA SER A 55 -4.86 -11.88 -9.71
C SER A 55 -6.29 -11.38 -9.45
N GLY A 56 -6.61 -10.16 -9.92
CA GLY A 56 -7.90 -9.50 -9.73
C GLY A 56 -8.15 -8.99 -8.30
N ASN A 57 -7.12 -9.01 -7.44
CA ASN A 57 -7.27 -8.63 -6.03
C ASN A 57 -7.28 -7.11 -5.84
N ALA A 58 -6.34 -6.41 -6.47
CA ALA A 58 -6.21 -4.97 -6.40
C ALA A 58 -5.48 -4.45 -7.64
N GLU A 59 -5.72 -3.19 -7.98
CA GLU A 59 -4.84 -2.43 -8.87
C GLU A 59 -4.01 -1.49 -7.99
N PHE A 60 -2.71 -1.75 -7.90
CA PHE A 60 -1.81 -1.03 -7.00
C PHE A 60 -0.83 -0.18 -7.81
N ALA A 61 -0.92 1.14 -7.68
CA ALA A 61 0.03 2.09 -8.23
C ALA A 61 0.88 2.77 -7.13
N ILE A 62 2.09 3.11 -7.51
CA ILE A 62 3.02 3.89 -6.72
C ILE A 62 3.24 5.21 -7.45
N VAL A 63 3.09 6.31 -6.72
CA VAL A 63 3.27 7.66 -7.26
C VAL A 63 4.28 8.37 -6.37
N ILE A 64 5.36 8.84 -6.98
CA ILE A 64 6.43 9.56 -6.29
C ILE A 64 6.56 10.94 -6.92
N VAL A 65 6.38 11.96 -6.10
CA VAL A 65 6.52 13.37 -6.48
C VAL A 65 7.62 14.03 -5.66
N ASP A 66 8.24 15.08 -6.21
CA ASP A 66 9.26 15.83 -5.47
C ASP A 66 8.63 16.55 -4.27
N THR A 67 7.50 17.24 -4.47
CA THR A 67 6.83 18.05 -3.44
C THR A 67 5.31 18.05 -3.62
N LEU A 68 4.58 18.33 -2.54
CA LEU A 68 3.13 18.55 -2.53
C LEU A 68 2.77 20.02 -2.79
N GLU A 69 3.75 20.93 -2.90
CA GLU A 69 3.53 22.37 -3.10
C GLU A 69 2.52 23.01 -2.13
N GLY A 70 2.46 22.51 -0.90
CA GLY A 70 1.56 23.00 0.14
C GLY A 70 0.17 22.35 0.16
N HIS A 71 -0.11 21.41 -0.73
CA HIS A 71 -1.30 20.56 -0.64
C HIS A 71 -1.20 19.56 0.52
N ASP A 72 -2.35 19.23 1.12
CA ASP A 72 -2.43 18.12 2.07
C ASP A 72 -2.24 16.78 1.35
N ILE A 73 -1.42 15.89 1.90
CA ILE A 73 -1.06 14.64 1.25
C ILE A 73 -2.27 13.71 1.06
N GLN A 74 -3.20 13.68 2.00
CA GLN A 74 -4.37 12.82 1.90
C GLN A 74 -5.30 13.32 0.79
N GLY A 75 -5.62 14.62 0.79
CA GLY A 75 -6.44 15.24 -0.26
C GLY A 75 -5.79 15.10 -1.64
N TYR A 76 -4.49 15.32 -1.73
CA TYR A 76 -3.74 15.16 -2.97
C TYR A 76 -3.75 13.70 -3.48
N SER A 77 -3.51 12.74 -2.59
CA SER A 77 -3.55 11.31 -2.95
C SER A 77 -4.93 10.87 -3.42
N GLN A 78 -6.01 11.45 -2.88
CA GLN A 78 -7.36 11.18 -3.34
C GLN A 78 -7.60 11.71 -4.74
N ILE A 79 -7.13 12.94 -5.06
CA ILE A 79 -7.22 13.50 -6.41
C ILE A 79 -6.47 12.65 -7.43
N VAL A 80 -5.26 12.21 -7.07
CA VAL A 80 -4.44 11.35 -7.95
C VAL A 80 -5.12 9.99 -8.18
N ALA A 81 -5.75 9.41 -7.15
CA ALA A 81 -6.44 8.14 -7.25
C ALA A 81 -7.80 8.21 -7.98
N ASP A 82 -8.54 9.32 -7.85
CA ASP A 82 -9.93 9.42 -8.31
C ASP A 82 -10.04 9.20 -9.83
N GLY A 83 -10.91 8.28 -10.24
CA GLY A 83 -11.17 7.94 -11.64
C GLY A 83 -9.99 7.32 -12.42
N ASN A 84 -8.82 7.17 -11.81
CA ASN A 84 -7.58 6.79 -12.50
C ASN A 84 -7.05 5.39 -12.12
N ILE A 85 -7.66 4.71 -11.15
CA ILE A 85 -7.19 3.40 -10.69
C ILE A 85 -8.30 2.51 -10.12
N GLY A 86 -8.19 1.20 -10.38
CA GLY A 86 -9.10 0.19 -9.87
C GLY A 86 -10.31 -0.04 -10.77
N ASP A 87 -10.96 -1.18 -10.54
CA ASP A 87 -12.22 -1.52 -11.21
C ASP A 87 -13.37 -0.70 -10.61
N PRO A 88 -14.15 0.05 -11.42
CA PRO A 88 -15.23 0.91 -10.92
C PRO A 88 -16.33 0.20 -10.13
N GLU A 89 -16.56 -1.10 -10.40
CA GLU A 89 -17.55 -1.89 -9.67
C GLU A 89 -16.98 -2.46 -8.37
N LYS A 90 -15.69 -2.83 -8.37
CA LYS A 90 -15.04 -3.45 -7.20
C LYS A 90 -14.42 -2.44 -6.25
N ASP A 91 -14.13 -1.22 -6.70
CA ASP A 91 -13.44 -0.17 -5.93
C ASP A 91 -12.16 -0.72 -5.28
N ASN A 92 -11.37 -1.44 -6.09
CA ASN A 92 -10.20 -2.20 -5.64
C ASN A 92 -8.86 -1.52 -5.98
N GLY A 93 -8.87 -0.19 -6.10
CA GLY A 93 -7.68 0.62 -6.32
C GLY A 93 -6.88 0.84 -5.03
N LEU A 94 -5.55 0.87 -5.16
CA LEU A 94 -4.62 1.23 -4.08
C LEU A 94 -3.55 2.15 -4.65
N VAL A 95 -3.35 3.31 -4.02
CA VAL A 95 -2.24 4.21 -4.36
C VAL A 95 -1.35 4.40 -3.16
N LEU A 96 -0.05 4.18 -3.33
CA LEU A 96 0.98 4.67 -2.41
C LEU A 96 1.57 5.96 -3.00
N LEU A 97 1.22 7.08 -2.40
CA LEU A 97 1.80 8.37 -2.76
C LEU A 97 2.97 8.68 -1.83
N ILE A 98 4.08 9.14 -2.39
CA ILE A 98 5.29 9.52 -1.66
C ILE A 98 5.68 10.93 -2.12
N SER A 99 5.80 11.85 -1.18
CA SER A 99 6.44 13.15 -1.41
C SER A 99 7.82 13.17 -0.78
N LYS A 100 8.83 13.40 -1.61
CA LYS A 100 10.24 13.35 -1.25
C LYS A 100 10.65 14.52 -0.34
N GLU A 101 10.34 15.75 -0.73
CA GLU A 101 10.72 16.96 -0.02
C GLU A 101 9.91 17.14 1.26
N ASP A 102 8.61 16.84 1.22
CA ASP A 102 7.74 16.86 2.40
C ASP A 102 7.99 15.68 3.35
N ARG A 103 8.76 14.68 2.91
CA ARG A 103 9.10 13.45 3.64
C ARG A 103 7.86 12.74 4.17
N SER A 104 6.80 12.72 3.36
CA SER A 104 5.49 12.22 3.71
C SER A 104 5.06 11.14 2.72
N TYR A 105 4.17 10.25 3.18
CA TYR A 105 3.54 9.24 2.33
C TYR A 105 2.10 9.04 2.77
N PHE A 106 1.27 8.58 1.85
CA PHE A 106 -0.12 8.24 2.13
C PHE A 106 -0.57 7.05 1.29
N PHE A 107 -1.45 6.23 1.86
CA PHE A 107 -2.12 5.15 1.16
C PHE A 107 -3.55 5.56 0.87
N ALA A 108 -3.90 5.83 -0.39
CA ALA A 108 -5.29 5.95 -0.78
C ALA A 108 -5.82 4.54 -1.07
N VAL A 109 -6.72 4.05 -0.22
CA VAL A 109 -7.27 2.69 -0.28
C VAL A 109 -8.71 2.78 -0.76
N GLY A 110 -9.03 2.11 -1.88
CA GLY A 110 -10.40 1.98 -2.38
C GLY A 110 -11.26 1.16 -1.41
N ARG A 111 -12.57 1.45 -1.39
CA ARG A 111 -13.49 0.85 -0.39
C ARG A 111 -13.56 -0.67 -0.49
N GLY A 112 -13.38 -1.24 -1.69
CA GLY A 112 -13.34 -2.67 -1.91
C GLY A 112 -12.16 -3.37 -1.23
N LEU A 113 -11.09 -2.63 -0.95
CA LEU A 113 -9.90 -3.15 -0.27
C LEU A 113 -9.94 -2.97 1.25
N GLU A 114 -10.78 -2.10 1.80
CA GLU A 114 -10.85 -1.83 3.26
C GLU A 114 -10.95 -3.09 4.13
N PRO A 115 -11.74 -4.14 3.78
CA PRO A 115 -11.81 -5.35 4.60
C PRO A 115 -10.47 -6.10 4.72
N SER A 116 -9.60 -5.92 3.72
CA SER A 116 -8.29 -6.56 3.58
C SER A 116 -7.14 -5.65 4.03
N LEU A 117 -7.26 -4.35 3.75
CA LEU A 117 -6.26 -3.32 3.95
C LEU A 117 -6.84 -2.12 4.71
N PRO A 118 -7.35 -2.30 5.94
CA PRO A 118 -7.81 -1.18 6.74
C PRO A 118 -6.64 -0.28 7.15
N ASP A 119 -6.93 0.96 7.57
CA ASP A 119 -5.93 1.95 8.03
C ASP A 119 -4.90 1.39 9.02
N SER A 120 -5.35 0.52 9.92
CA SER A 120 -4.47 -0.12 10.91
C SER A 120 -3.40 -1.04 10.31
N VAL A 121 -3.66 -1.62 9.13
CA VAL A 121 -2.74 -2.46 8.37
C VAL A 121 -1.80 -1.58 7.56
N VAL A 122 -2.32 -0.70 6.71
CA VAL A 122 -1.47 0.17 5.87
C VAL A 122 -0.60 1.11 6.70
N GLY A 123 -1.14 1.66 7.80
CA GLY A 123 -0.37 2.47 8.74
C GLY A 123 0.73 1.68 9.47
N ARG A 124 0.53 0.38 9.71
CA ARG A 124 1.57 -0.49 10.27
C ARG A 124 2.66 -0.78 9.24
N VAL A 125 2.28 -1.11 8.01
CA VAL A 125 3.22 -1.31 6.89
C VAL A 125 4.09 -0.07 6.72
N GLY A 126 3.47 1.11 6.69
CA GLY A 126 4.19 2.38 6.59
C GLY A 126 5.22 2.58 7.71
N ARG A 127 4.83 2.36 8.97
CA ARG A 127 5.76 2.51 10.11
C ARG A 127 6.86 1.46 10.17
N GLN A 128 6.58 0.22 9.78
CA GLN A 128 7.52 -0.89 9.92
C GLN A 128 8.49 -0.99 8.73
N TYR A 129 8.07 -0.58 7.53
CA TYR A 129 8.85 -0.81 6.31
C TYR A 129 9.16 0.48 5.55
N LEU A 130 8.18 1.37 5.34
CA LEU A 130 8.44 2.60 4.57
C LEU A 130 9.36 3.55 5.35
N VAL A 131 8.91 3.99 6.53
CA VAL A 131 9.60 5.00 7.34
C VAL A 131 11.08 4.68 7.62
N PRO A 132 11.47 3.48 8.11
CA PRO A 132 12.88 3.22 8.39
C PRO A 132 13.73 3.24 7.11
N ASN A 133 13.25 2.67 6.01
CA ASN A 133 14.00 2.64 4.74
C ASN A 133 14.09 4.04 4.12
N PHE A 134 13.01 4.83 4.14
CA PHE A 134 13.00 6.19 3.58
C PHE A 134 13.94 7.14 4.34
N LYS A 135 14.07 6.95 5.66
CA LYS A 135 15.05 7.68 6.47
C LYS A 135 16.50 7.43 6.04
N GLU A 136 16.78 6.25 5.51
CA GLU A 136 18.10 5.86 4.98
C GLU A 136 18.25 6.16 3.47
N GLY A 137 17.24 6.76 2.84
CA GLY A 137 17.22 7.01 1.39
C GLY A 137 16.98 5.75 0.54
N LYS A 138 16.59 4.64 1.16
CA LYS A 138 16.43 3.33 0.51
C LYS A 138 14.98 3.12 0.05
N TYR A 139 14.48 3.99 -0.83
CA TYR A 139 13.06 4.04 -1.21
C TYR A 139 12.56 2.73 -1.82
N SER A 140 13.30 2.17 -2.78
CA SER A 140 12.97 0.87 -3.39
C SER A 140 12.80 -0.23 -2.34
N GLN A 141 13.66 -0.29 -1.33
CA GLN A 141 13.59 -1.32 -0.29
C GLN A 141 12.38 -1.15 0.64
N GLY A 142 11.98 0.10 0.91
CA GLY A 142 10.72 0.38 1.61
C GLY A 142 9.52 -0.09 0.81
N ILE A 143 9.47 0.28 -0.48
CA ILE A 143 8.40 -0.06 -1.42
C ILE A 143 8.29 -1.57 -1.66
N TYR A 144 9.43 -2.25 -1.81
CA TYR A 144 9.53 -3.65 -2.20
C TYR A 144 8.94 -4.61 -1.16
N CYS A 145 8.54 -4.16 0.04
CA CYS A 145 8.13 -5.06 1.11
C CYS A 145 6.80 -5.80 0.82
N ARG A 146 6.94 -6.87 0.03
CA ARG A 146 5.93 -7.81 -0.47
C ARG A 146 5.33 -8.69 0.63
N GLN A 147 5.92 -8.73 1.82
CA GLN A 147 5.59 -9.74 2.83
C GLN A 147 4.29 -9.43 3.60
N ASP A 148 4.00 -8.16 3.86
CA ASP A 148 2.84 -7.79 4.70
C ASP A 148 1.56 -7.48 3.91
N LEU A 149 1.67 -7.09 2.64
CA LEU A 149 0.48 -6.91 1.78
C LEU A 149 -0.19 -8.24 1.39
N ARG A 150 0.48 -9.39 1.61
CA ARG A 150 -0.10 -10.73 1.46
C ARG A 150 -1.04 -11.14 2.62
N ILE A 151 -1.24 -10.28 3.63
CA ILE A 151 -2.03 -10.60 4.84
C ILE A 151 -3.54 -10.73 4.58
N SER A 152 -4.03 -10.52 3.35
CA SER A 152 -5.41 -10.89 2.98
C SER A 152 -5.53 -12.08 2.01
N LYS A 153 -4.79 -13.16 2.28
CA LYS A 153 -5.33 -14.50 1.97
C LYS A 153 -5.89 -15.09 3.26
N LYS A 154 -7.18 -14.88 3.54
CA LYS A 154 -7.91 -15.86 4.34
C LYS A 154 -8.23 -17.07 3.43
N PRO A 155 -7.62 -18.25 3.64
CA PRO A 155 -8.01 -19.43 2.90
C PRO A 155 -9.45 -19.83 3.24
N ARG A 156 -10.24 -20.20 2.21
CA ARG A 156 -11.64 -20.70 2.28
C ARG A 156 -11.85 -21.89 3.25
N SER A 157 -10.80 -22.48 3.81
CA SER A 157 -10.83 -23.64 4.71
C SER A 157 -11.22 -23.33 6.17
N TYR A 158 -11.16 -22.07 6.62
CA TYR A 158 -11.52 -21.72 8.00
C TYR A 158 -13.03 -21.88 8.33
N LEU A 159 -13.90 -21.83 7.32
CA LEU A 159 -15.34 -22.08 7.47
C LEU A 159 -15.70 -23.57 7.60
N LEU A 160 -14.82 -24.47 7.14
CA LEU A 160 -15.03 -25.92 7.24
C LEU A 160 -14.44 -26.51 8.53
N PHE A 161 -13.41 -25.89 9.13
CA PHE A 161 -12.83 -26.36 10.39
C PHE A 161 -13.66 -25.97 11.64
N HIS A 162 -14.37 -24.84 11.60
CA HIS A 162 -15.28 -24.44 12.68
C HIS A 162 -16.66 -25.11 12.65
N ARG A 163 -17.02 -25.80 11.55
CA ARG A 163 -18.21 -26.68 11.49
C ARG A 163 -17.91 -28.12 11.91
N TRP A 164 -16.67 -28.60 11.76
CA TRP A 164 -16.27 -29.95 12.16
C TRP A 164 -15.92 -30.05 13.66
N SER A 165 -15.26 -29.04 14.24
CA SER A 165 -14.88 -29.01 15.67
C SER A 165 -16.04 -28.84 16.65
N ARG A 166 -17.24 -28.46 16.20
CA ARG A 166 -18.45 -28.42 17.06
C ARG A 166 -19.27 -29.71 17.08
N ARG A 167 -18.99 -30.70 16.21
CA ARG A 167 -19.76 -31.96 16.18
C ARG A 167 -19.09 -33.13 16.89
N HIS A 168 -17.79 -33.10 17.21
CA HIS A 168 -17.09 -34.27 17.79
C HIS A 168 -16.38 -34.02 19.14
N ALA A 169 -16.63 -32.89 19.80
CA ALA A 169 -16.20 -32.62 21.18
C ALA A 169 -17.29 -32.85 22.25
N PHE A 170 -18.37 -33.57 21.92
CA PHE A 170 -19.50 -33.84 22.83
C PHE A 170 -19.72 -35.34 23.17
N SER A 171 -18.74 -36.22 22.96
CA SER A 171 -18.89 -37.66 23.30
C SER A 171 -17.99 -38.18 24.42
N ARG A 172 -17.11 -37.34 24.99
CA ARG A 172 -16.21 -37.74 26.10
C ARG A 172 -16.62 -37.26 27.49
N ARG A 173 -17.68 -36.46 27.62
CA ARG A 173 -18.19 -35.97 28.92
C ARG A 173 -19.43 -36.71 29.46
N LEU A 174 -19.87 -37.79 28.80
CA LEU A 174 -20.99 -38.63 29.28
C LEU A 174 -20.58 -40.04 29.75
N ARG A 175 -19.29 -40.39 29.76
CA ARG A 175 -18.80 -41.65 30.37
C ARG A 175 -18.32 -41.51 31.82
N ARG A 176 -18.25 -40.28 32.36
CA ARG A 176 -17.83 -40.03 33.76
C ARG A 176 -18.98 -39.81 34.74
N ILE A 177 -20.21 -39.61 34.24
CA ILE A 177 -21.41 -39.42 35.09
C ILE A 177 -22.15 -40.76 35.33
N ARG A 178 -21.88 -41.80 34.53
CA ARG A 178 -22.55 -43.11 34.66
C ARG A 178 -21.78 -44.16 35.50
N ARG A 179 -20.68 -43.77 36.16
CA ARG A 179 -19.89 -44.63 37.06
C ARG A 179 -19.90 -44.20 38.54
N SER A 180 -20.50 -43.05 38.90
CA SER A 180 -20.65 -42.66 40.32
C SER A 180 -22.06 -42.86 40.87
N SER A 181 -23.01 -43.36 40.07
CA SER A 181 -24.39 -43.66 40.50
C SER A 181 -24.68 -45.16 40.66
N ALA A 182 -23.66 -46.02 40.59
CA ALA A 182 -23.77 -47.48 40.72
C ALA A 182 -22.97 -48.05 41.90
N SER A 183 -22.64 -47.21 42.90
CA SER A 183 -21.92 -47.61 44.13
C SER A 183 -22.63 -47.14 45.41
N GLN A 184 -23.92 -46.83 45.34
CA GLN A 184 -24.76 -46.51 46.51
C GLN A 184 -26.19 -47.05 46.39
N ARG A 185 -26.36 -48.23 45.81
CA ARG A 185 -27.52 -49.12 46.05
C ARG A 185 -27.08 -50.57 45.93
#